data_AF-A0A3D0NQK5-F1
#
_entry.id   AF-A0A3D0NQK5-F1
#
_cell.length_a   1.000
_cell.length_b   1.000
_cell.length_c   1.000
_cell.angle_alpha   90.00
_cell.angle_beta   90.00
_cell.angle_gamma   90.00
#
_symmetry.space_group_name_H-M   'P 1'
#
loop_
_entity.id
_entity.type
_entity.pdbx_description
1 polymer ?
#
loop_
_entity_poly.entity_id
_entity_poly.type
_entity_poly.pdbx_seq_one_letter_code
_entity_poly.pdbx_strand_id
1 'polypeptide(L)'
;MDTTTYIFIGVAVVVVAIVAVYTILRNKKINENGIEVDAVISRIDTDTQTDSDGSVSENKTYYVEYQNAEGGIVTAKLGNPPFGAAVGTAMRVKYLPEKPKYVRRVK
;
A
#
# COMPACT_ATOMS: atom_id res chain seq x y z
N MET A 1 -11.44 29.04 19.21
CA MET A 1 -11.60 27.56 19.18
C MET A 1 -12.39 27.17 20.41
N ASP A 2 -13.56 26.60 20.18
CA ASP A 2 -14.51 26.07 21.14
C ASP A 2 -14.16 24.62 21.52
N THR A 3 -14.57 24.18 22.72
CA THR A 3 -14.22 22.87 23.30
C THR A 3 -14.54 21.69 22.37
N THR A 4 -15.60 21.80 21.59
CA THR A 4 -16.01 20.85 20.56
C THR A 4 -14.91 20.63 19.51
N THR A 5 -14.28 21.71 19.05
CA THR A 5 -13.17 21.67 18.09
C THR A 5 -11.94 20.93 18.67
N TYR A 6 -11.62 21.12 19.96
CA TYR A 6 -10.52 20.40 20.61
C TYR A 6 -10.78 18.89 20.76
N ILE A 7 -12.04 18.50 21.02
CA ILE A 7 -12.44 17.08 21.08
C ILE A 7 -12.29 16.44 19.69
N PHE A 8 -12.75 17.10 18.63
CA PHE A 8 -12.61 16.58 17.26
C PHE A 8 -11.14 16.42 16.85
N ILE A 9 -10.29 17.41 17.15
CA ILE A 9 -8.84 17.31 16.90
C ILE A 9 -8.24 16.15 17.70
N GLY A 10 -8.59 16.02 18.98
CA GLY A 10 -8.12 14.92 19.83
C GLY A 10 -8.48 13.54 19.27
N VAL A 11 -9.73 13.34 18.85
CA VAL A 11 -10.17 12.08 18.23
C VAL A 11 -9.44 11.83 16.91
N ALA A 12 -9.30 12.84 16.05
CA ALA A 12 -8.60 12.71 14.78
C ALA A 12 -7.14 12.26 14.97
N VAL A 13 -6.43 12.84 15.95
CA VAL A 13 -5.04 12.46 16.27
C VAL A 13 -4.95 11.00 16.72
N VAL A 14 -5.87 10.55 17.58
CA VAL A 14 -5.89 9.15 18.05
C VAL A 14 -6.13 8.17 16.90
N VAL A 15 -7.08 8.49 16.00
CA VAL A 15 -7.36 7.64 14.82
C VAL A 15 -6.14 7.54 13.92
N VAL A 16 -5.47 8.66 13.64
CA VAL A 16 -4.24 8.68 12.82
C VAL A 16 -3.13 7.84 13.46
N ALA A 17 -2.94 7.94 14.78
CA ALA A 17 -1.94 7.15 15.50
C ALA A 17 -2.22 5.64 15.41
N ILE A 18 -3.48 5.22 15.58
CA ILE A 18 -3.86 3.80 15.47
C ILE A 18 -3.60 3.26 14.06
N VAL A 19 -3.96 4.02 13.02
CA VAL A 19 -3.72 3.64 11.62
C VAL A 19 -2.22 3.53 11.31
N ALA A 20 -1.41 4.45 11.84
CA ALA A 20 0.04 4.42 11.67
C ALA A 20 0.65 3.16 12.32
N VAL A 21 0.30 2.87 13.57
CA VAL A 21 0.79 1.68 14.29
C VAL A 21 0.38 0.40 13.56
N TYR A 22 -0.88 0.29 13.13
CA TYR A 22 -1.35 -0.87 12.36
C TYR A 22 -0.56 -1.09 11.07
N THR A 23 -0.28 -0.01 10.33
CA THR A 23 0.48 -0.06 9.07
C THR A 23 1.91 -0.52 9.31
N ILE A 24 2.57 -0.02 10.35
CA ILE A 24 3.94 -0.41 10.72
C ILE A 24 3.98 -1.89 11.11
N LEU A 25 3.07 -2.35 11.97
CA LEU A 25 3.01 -3.74 12.41
C LEU A 25 2.75 -4.69 11.25
N ARG A 26 1.84 -4.35 10.34
CA ARG A 26 1.58 -5.14 9.13
C ARG A 26 2.84 -5.24 8.26
N ASN A 27 3.52 -4.13 8.03
CA ASN A 27 4.73 -4.10 7.21
C ASN A 27 5.87 -4.91 7.84
N LYS A 28 6.03 -4.82 9.16
CA LYS A 28 6.98 -5.63 9.92
C LYS A 28 6.66 -7.12 9.79
N LYS A 29 5.39 -7.49 9.97
CA LYS A 29 4.95 -8.89 9.83
C LYS A 29 5.21 -9.45 8.44
N ILE A 30 4.97 -8.68 7.37
CA ILE A 30 5.28 -9.09 5.98
C ILE A 30 6.78 -9.26 5.76
N ASN A 31 7.61 -8.39 6.32
CA ASN A 31 9.06 -8.50 6.13
C ASN A 31 9.65 -9.73 6.83
N GLU A 32 9.17 -10.02 8.04
CA GLU A 32 9.67 -11.11 8.90
C GLU A 32 9.09 -12.48 8.52
N ASN A 33 7.80 -12.56 8.22
CA ASN A 33 7.08 -13.82 8.03
C ASN A 33 6.44 -13.97 6.63
N GLY A 34 6.64 -13.00 5.75
CA GLY A 34 6.06 -13.05 4.41
C GLY A 34 6.78 -14.06 3.51
N ILE A 35 6.01 -14.67 2.62
CA ILE A 35 6.51 -15.59 1.60
C ILE A 35 6.99 -14.76 0.41
N GLU A 36 8.22 -15.01 -0.05
CA GLU A 36 8.79 -14.37 -1.24
C GLU A 36 8.27 -15.06 -2.51
N VAL A 37 7.80 -14.25 -3.46
CA VAL A 37 7.31 -14.70 -4.76
C VAL A 37 7.70 -13.71 -5.84
N ASP A 38 7.83 -14.21 -7.06
CA ASP A 38 7.95 -13.37 -8.25
C ASP A 38 6.58 -12.80 -8.61
N ALA A 39 6.57 -11.51 -8.92
CA ALA A 39 5.37 -10.78 -9.28
C ALA A 39 5.65 -9.84 -10.44
N VAL A 40 4.60 -9.47 -11.17
CA VAL A 40 4.67 -8.53 -12.29
C VAL A 40 3.67 -7.40 -12.04
N ILE A 41 4.05 -6.15 -12.31
CA ILE A 41 3.09 -5.04 -12.26
C ILE A 41 2.02 -5.26 -13.32
N SER A 42 0.78 -5.48 -12.91
CA SER A 42 -0.34 -5.69 -13.83
C SER A 42 -1.09 -4.40 -14.12
N ARG A 43 -1.15 -3.46 -13.15
CA ARG A 43 -1.90 -2.21 -13.28
C ARG A 43 -1.32 -1.09 -12.44
N ILE A 44 -1.45 0.14 -12.94
CA ILE A 44 -1.11 1.37 -12.23
C ILE A 44 -2.34 2.28 -12.31
N ASP A 45 -3.00 2.50 -11.18
CA ASP A 45 -4.11 3.45 -11.07
C ASP A 45 -3.52 4.82 -10.74
N THR A 46 -3.87 5.85 -11.50
CA THR A 46 -3.42 7.24 -11.25
C THR A 46 -4.63 8.07 -10.87
N ASP A 47 -4.66 8.54 -9.63
CA ASP A 47 -5.65 9.47 -9.11
C ASP A 47 -5.09 10.89 -9.21
N THR A 48 -5.62 11.68 -10.15
CA THR A 48 -5.27 13.08 -10.29
C THR A 48 -6.23 13.92 -9.46
N GLN A 49 -5.69 14.72 -8.53
CA GLN A 49 -6.44 15.70 -7.78
C GLN A 49 -5.98 17.10 -8.19
N THR A 50 -6.94 17.97 -8.45
CA THR A 50 -6.68 19.39 -8.70
C THR A 50 -7.15 20.17 -7.48
N ASP A 51 -6.21 20.82 -6.83
CA ASP A 51 -6.47 21.66 -5.67
C ASP A 51 -7.14 22.98 -6.08
N SER A 52 -7.72 23.68 -5.11
CA SER A 52 -8.46 24.95 -5.35
C SER A 52 -7.57 26.09 -5.84
N ASP A 53 -6.25 25.96 -5.71
CA ASP A 53 -5.24 26.90 -6.22
C ASP A 53 -4.77 26.56 -7.64
N GLY A 54 -5.30 25.50 -8.26
CA GLY A 54 -4.90 25.02 -9.58
C GLY A 54 -3.70 24.06 -9.56
N SER A 55 -3.16 23.73 -8.39
CA SER A 55 -2.10 22.73 -8.25
C SER A 55 -2.64 21.34 -8.58
N VAL A 56 -1.88 20.58 -9.37
CA VAL A 56 -2.23 19.20 -9.75
C VAL A 56 -1.34 18.21 -9.00
N SER A 57 -1.96 17.35 -8.21
CA SER A 57 -1.34 16.25 -7.48
C SER A 57 -1.71 14.92 -8.14
N GLU A 58 -0.70 14.13 -8.56
CA GLU A 58 -0.89 12.76 -9.01
C GLU A 58 -0.55 11.77 -7.90
N ASN A 59 -1.51 10.92 -7.52
CA ASN A 59 -1.28 9.80 -6.63
C ASN A 59 -1.34 8.49 -7.42
N LYS A 60 -0.24 7.73 -7.43
CA LYS A 60 -0.14 6.47 -8.19
C LYS A 60 -0.25 5.26 -7.26
N THR A 61 -1.25 4.42 -7.49
CA THR A 61 -1.41 3.13 -6.81
C THR A 61 -1.02 1.99 -7.74
N TYR A 62 -0.06 1.18 -7.31
CA TYR A 62 0.48 0.07 -8.09
C TYR A 62 -0.12 -1.26 -7.65
N TYR A 63 -0.45 -2.11 -8.62
CA TYR A 63 -0.92 -3.47 -8.41
C TYR A 63 -0.01 -4.45 -9.11
N VAL A 64 0.24 -5.57 -8.44
CA VAL A 64 1.05 -6.66 -8.98
C VAL A 64 0.26 -7.95 -9.00
N GLU A 65 0.57 -8.81 -9.97
CA GLU A 65 0.08 -10.17 -10.06
C GLU A 65 1.19 -11.15 -9.73
N TYR A 66 0.86 -12.15 -8.93
CA TYR A 66 1.75 -13.24 -8.55
C TYR A 66 0.95 -14.54 -8.36
N GLN A 67 1.66 -15.66 -8.38
CA GLN A 67 1.09 -16.96 -8.03
C GLN A 67 1.26 -17.21 -6.52
N ASN A 68 0.16 -17.47 -5.82
CA ASN A 68 0.19 -17.79 -4.40
C ASN A 68 0.68 -19.24 -4.16
N ALA A 69 0.88 -19.62 -2.90
CA ALA A 69 1.33 -20.96 -2.53
C ALA A 69 0.35 -22.09 -2.91
N GLU A 70 -0.90 -21.76 -3.19
CA GLU A 70 -1.95 -22.68 -3.63
C GLU A 70 -2.02 -22.79 -5.17
N GLY A 71 -1.14 -22.07 -5.89
CA GLY A 71 -1.10 -22.06 -7.35
C GLY A 71 -2.08 -21.07 -8.01
N GLY A 72 -2.86 -20.32 -7.24
CA GLY A 72 -3.80 -19.30 -7.73
C GLY A 72 -3.13 -17.97 -8.05
N ILE A 73 -3.59 -17.31 -9.11
CA ILE A 73 -3.13 -15.96 -9.46
C ILE A 73 -3.86 -14.93 -8.60
N VAL A 74 -3.09 -14.05 -7.96
CA VAL A 74 -3.61 -13.00 -7.08
C VAL A 74 -3.10 -11.65 -7.52
N THR A 75 -4.02 -10.70 -7.69
CA THR A 75 -3.71 -9.27 -7.85
C THR A 75 -3.68 -8.58 -6.49
N ALA A 76 -2.60 -7.88 -6.17
CA ALA A 76 -2.41 -7.24 -4.87
C ALA A 76 -1.84 -5.82 -4.96
N LYS A 77 -2.22 -4.97 -4.01
CA LYS A 77 -1.69 -3.61 -3.90
C LYS A 77 -0.23 -3.66 -3.44
N LEU A 78 0.65 -2.94 -4.12
CA LEU A 78 2.05 -2.82 -3.78
C LEU A 78 2.26 -1.67 -2.79
N GLY A 79 2.81 -2.00 -1.62
CA GLY A 79 2.97 -1.03 -0.52
C GLY A 79 4.08 0.00 -0.70
N ASN A 80 5.12 -0.32 -1.47
CA ASN A 80 6.25 0.56 -1.73
C ASN A 80 6.70 0.36 -3.19
N PRO A 81 6.05 1.03 -4.15
CA PRO A 81 6.37 0.85 -5.56
C PRO A 81 7.80 1.33 -5.88
N PRO A 82 8.50 0.70 -6.83
CA PRO A 82 9.75 1.25 -7.34
C PRO A 82 9.49 2.56 -8.08
N PHE A 83 10.40 3.52 -7.93
CA PHE A 83 10.33 4.76 -8.67
C PHE A 83 10.42 4.48 -10.17
N GLY A 84 9.49 5.05 -10.96
CA GLY A 84 9.48 4.89 -12.41
C GLY A 84 9.09 3.49 -12.92
N ALA A 85 8.54 2.61 -12.08
CA ALA A 85 8.12 1.30 -12.54
C ALA A 85 6.92 1.37 -13.51
N ALA A 86 6.92 0.51 -14.53
CA ALA A 86 5.87 0.42 -15.54
C ALA A 86 5.12 -0.93 -15.46
N VAL A 87 3.92 -1.00 -16.04
CA VAL A 87 3.21 -2.27 -16.24
C VAL A 87 4.13 -3.25 -16.98
N GLY A 88 4.14 -4.51 -16.55
CA GLY A 88 5.05 -5.55 -17.05
C GLY A 88 6.39 -5.63 -16.31
N THR A 89 6.70 -4.69 -15.41
CA THR A 89 7.93 -4.77 -14.60
C THR A 89 7.86 -5.96 -13.66
N ALA A 90 8.78 -6.91 -13.81
CA ALA A 90 8.95 -8.03 -12.89
C ALA A 90 9.70 -7.60 -11.62
N MET A 91 9.30 -8.14 -10.48
CA MET A 91 9.95 -7.90 -9.18
C MET A 91 9.68 -9.03 -8.20
N ARG A 92 10.52 -9.14 -7.17
CA ARG A 92 10.24 -10.01 -6.02
C ARG A 92 9.46 -9.26 -4.95
N VAL A 93 8.39 -9.89 -4.47
CA VAL A 93 7.54 -9.35 -3.41
C VAL A 93 7.37 -10.36 -2.28
N LYS A 94 7.07 -9.84 -1.08
CA LYS A 94 6.61 -10.60 0.08
C LYS A 94 5.13 -10.37 0.31
N TYR A 95 4.41 -11.45 0.57
CA TYR A 95 3.00 -11.41 0.97
C TYR A 95 2.76 -12.27 2.21
N LEU A 96 1.68 -11.98 2.94
CA LEU A 96 1.18 -12.85 3.99
C LEU A 96 0.01 -13.68 3.43
N PRO A 97 -0.01 -15.01 3.59
CA PRO A 97 -1.12 -15.85 3.12
C PRO A 97 -2.49 -15.44 3.67
N GLU A 98 -2.53 -15.02 4.94
CA GLU A 98 -3.73 -14.48 5.60
C GLU A 98 -4.22 -13.14 5.04
N LYS A 99 -3.36 -12.40 4.32
CA LYS A 99 -3.64 -11.06 3.77
C LYS A 99 -3.01 -10.88 2.39
N PRO A 100 -3.42 -11.65 1.37
CA PRO A 100 -2.71 -11.72 0.09
C PRO A 100 -2.93 -10.48 -0.79
N LYS A 101 -3.92 -9.63 -0.46
CA LYS A 101 -4.26 -8.41 -1.22
C LYS A 101 -3.26 -7.25 -1.08
N TYR A 102 -2.19 -7.43 -0.31
CA TYR A 102 -1.14 -6.41 -0.15
C TYR A 102 0.21 -7.06 -0.01
N VAL A 103 1.18 -6.50 -0.73
CA VAL A 103 2.53 -7.04 -0.80
C VAL A 103 3.56 -5.94 -0.65
N ARG A 104 4.77 -6.31 -0.22
CA ARG A 104 5.93 -5.40 -0.20
C ARG A 104 7.02 -5.91 -1.12
N ARG A 105 7.72 -4.98 -1.77
CA ARG A 105 8.93 -5.28 -2.54
C ARG A 105 10.02 -5.84 -1.62
N VAL A 106 10.72 -6.87 -2.09
CA VAL A 106 12.00 -7.29 -1.52
C VAL A 106 13.05 -6.27 -1.97
N LYS A 107 13.86 -5.75 -1.04
CA LYS A 107 14.93 -4.79 -1.37
C LYS A 107 16.07 -5.48 -2.08
#